data_AF-A0A929BR50-F1
#
_entry.id   AF-A0A929BR50-F1
#
_cell.length_a   1.000
_cell.length_b   1.000
_cell.length_c   1.000
_cell.angle_alpha   90.00
_cell.angle_beta   90.00
_cell.angle_gamma   90.00
#
_symmetry.space_group_name_H-M   'P 1'
#
loop_
_entity.id
_entity.type
_entity.pdbx_description
1 polymer ?
#
loop_
_entity_poly.entity_id
_entity_poly.type
_entity_poly.pdbx_seq_one_letter_code
_entity_poly.pdbx_strand_id
1 'polypeptide(L)'
;MMRSLTFKLTLAFLLVSLTVAALFAVFARSATVKEFDRFALEQVQSDFITNMSAYYQSHGSWTGIGEIFHQGALPPPPLALADQSGYVVLPAGLYRFGERVPVTDLAQGIPLEIEGQVVGTALPIIGGSLGRDLAGEQYLARTNQVLFNAALGATAVALLLGILLARTLTHPLRELTAASRAIARGELEQQVPIRSQDELGKLAASFNQMSADLARANRLRRQMTADIAHDLRTPLTVITGYIESLRDGVLEPSPARFDVMYQEAQHLTRLVEDLRTLSLADAGELTLNRQFVSPQALLECLAAAHQHQAEQQNIVLQVQTEPDLPAINVDPERMAQALGNLVG
;
A
#
# COMPACT_ATOMS: atom_id res chain seq x y z
N MET A 1 -24.28 7.70 0.50
CA MET A 1 -23.58 7.81 1.80
C MET A 1 -22.27 6.99 1.71
N MET A 2 -21.14 7.63 1.39
CA MET A 2 -19.85 6.91 1.27
C MET A 2 -19.33 6.61 2.68
N ARG A 3 -19.51 5.37 3.15
CA ARG A 3 -18.95 4.89 4.42
C ARG A 3 -17.43 5.10 4.42
N SER A 4 -16.92 5.68 5.50
CA SER A 4 -15.54 6.15 5.62
C SER A 4 -14.53 5.00 5.45
N LEU A 5 -13.30 5.29 4.98
CA LEU A 5 -12.29 4.25 4.71
C LEU A 5 -12.01 3.35 5.93
N THR A 6 -12.03 3.93 7.15
CA THR A 6 -11.96 3.17 8.41
C THR A 6 -13.08 2.15 8.53
N PHE A 7 -14.31 2.51 8.16
CA PHE A 7 -15.45 1.59 8.22
C PHE A 7 -15.27 0.44 7.22
N LYS A 8 -14.80 0.73 6.00
CA LYS A 8 -14.56 -0.32 4.99
C LYS A 8 -13.47 -1.29 5.43
N LEU A 9 -12.34 -0.77 5.94
CA LEU A 9 -11.23 -1.60 6.42
C LEU A 9 -11.64 -2.44 7.64
N THR A 10 -12.28 -1.84 8.64
CA THR A 10 -12.74 -2.58 9.83
C THR A 10 -13.76 -3.66 9.47
N LEU A 11 -14.70 -3.38 8.56
CA LEU A 11 -15.64 -4.39 8.07
C LEU A 11 -14.93 -5.51 7.30
N ALA A 12 -13.95 -5.18 6.47
CA ALA A 12 -13.15 -6.19 5.74
C ALA A 12 -12.38 -7.09 6.70
N PHE A 13 -11.68 -6.52 7.69
CA PHE A 13 -11.00 -7.30 8.73
C PHE A 13 -11.96 -8.18 9.53
N LEU A 14 -13.16 -7.68 9.84
CA LEU A 14 -14.19 -8.45 10.54
C LEU A 14 -14.69 -9.62 9.70
N LEU A 15 -15.01 -9.39 8.42
CA LEU A 15 -15.47 -10.45 7.52
C LEU A 15 -14.39 -11.52 7.30
N VAL A 16 -13.15 -11.12 7.08
CA VAL A 16 -12.02 -12.05 6.94
C VAL A 16 -11.81 -12.84 8.22
N SER A 17 -11.78 -12.18 9.38
CA SER A 17 -11.55 -12.85 10.67
C SER A 17 -12.66 -13.86 11.00
N LEU A 18 -13.94 -13.50 10.76
CA LEU A 18 -15.06 -14.40 10.96
C LEU A 18 -15.05 -15.58 9.99
N THR A 19 -14.71 -15.33 8.71
CA THR A 19 -14.64 -16.38 7.69
C THR A 19 -13.51 -17.37 8.02
N VAL A 20 -12.33 -16.87 8.37
CA VAL A 20 -11.18 -17.71 8.78
C VAL A 20 -11.52 -18.51 10.04
N ALA A 21 -12.15 -17.89 11.05
CA ALA A 21 -12.55 -18.59 12.27
C ALA A 21 -13.60 -19.68 11.99
N ALA A 22 -14.59 -19.41 11.13
CA ALA A 22 -15.59 -20.39 10.74
C ALA A 22 -14.98 -21.58 9.98
N LEU A 23 -14.12 -21.31 8.99
CA LEU A 23 -13.40 -22.35 8.25
C LEU A 23 -12.52 -23.18 9.18
N PHE A 24 -11.76 -22.54 10.07
CA PHE A 24 -10.94 -23.22 11.05
C PHE A 24 -11.78 -24.09 11.98
N ALA A 25 -12.90 -23.59 12.51
CA ALA A 25 -13.78 -24.35 13.38
C ALA A 25 -14.37 -25.59 12.67
N VAL A 26 -14.82 -25.44 11.43
CA VAL A 26 -15.35 -26.55 10.63
C VAL A 26 -14.26 -27.59 10.34
N PHE A 27 -13.09 -27.14 9.89
CA PHE A 27 -11.97 -28.02 9.56
C PHE A 27 -11.44 -28.75 10.80
N ALA A 28 -11.18 -28.02 11.89
CA ALA A 28 -10.68 -28.59 13.14
C ALA A 28 -11.67 -29.58 13.73
N ARG A 29 -12.97 -29.28 13.72
CA ARG A 29 -14.01 -30.22 14.15
C ARG A 29 -14.02 -31.48 13.28
N SER A 30 -13.98 -31.32 11.94
CA SER A 30 -13.97 -32.46 11.02
C SER A 30 -12.73 -33.34 11.20
N ALA A 31 -11.56 -32.73 11.35
CA ALA A 31 -10.30 -33.42 11.57
C ALA A 31 -10.30 -34.16 12.91
N THR A 32 -10.72 -33.50 14.00
CA THR A 32 -10.75 -34.09 15.35
C THR A 32 -11.67 -35.30 15.42
N VAL A 33 -12.87 -35.21 14.83
CA VAL A 33 -13.82 -36.34 14.81
C VAL A 33 -13.26 -37.52 14.01
N LYS A 34 -12.73 -37.28 12.82
CA LYS A 34 -12.13 -38.34 11.99
C LYS A 34 -10.94 -39.01 12.68
N GLU A 35 -10.08 -38.22 13.31
CA GLU A 35 -8.91 -38.73 14.02
C GLU A 35 -9.31 -39.57 15.23
N PHE A 36 -10.31 -39.11 15.99
CA PHE A 36 -10.86 -39.83 17.13
C PHE A 36 -11.50 -41.15 16.69
N ASP A 37 -12.32 -41.15 15.64
CA ASP A 37 -12.98 -42.35 15.14
C ASP A 37 -11.94 -43.39 14.64
N ARG A 38 -10.85 -42.93 14.01
CA ARG A 38 -9.70 -43.78 13.62
C ARG A 38 -9.01 -44.39 14.84
N PHE A 39 -8.64 -43.54 15.82
CA PHE A 39 -7.97 -43.99 17.04
C PHE A 39 -8.81 -45.00 17.83
N ALA A 40 -10.13 -44.74 17.95
CA ALA A 40 -11.06 -45.62 18.63
C ALA A 40 -11.16 -46.99 17.92
N LEU A 41 -11.19 -47.01 16.59
CA LEU A 41 -11.21 -48.26 15.81
C LEU A 41 -9.92 -49.07 16.01
N GLU A 42 -8.75 -48.43 15.93
CA GLU A 42 -7.44 -49.08 16.13
C GLU A 42 -7.31 -49.67 17.53
N GLN A 43 -7.71 -48.91 18.56
CA GLN A 43 -7.69 -49.38 19.94
C GLN A 43 -8.59 -50.60 20.14
N VAL A 44 -9.83 -50.52 19.66
CA VAL A 44 -10.81 -51.62 19.75
C VAL A 44 -10.32 -52.86 19.00
N GLN A 45 -9.69 -52.69 17.83
CA GLN A 45 -9.08 -53.80 17.09
C GLN A 45 -7.96 -54.47 17.88
N SER A 46 -7.05 -53.68 18.46
CA SER A 46 -5.94 -54.20 19.25
C SER A 46 -6.41 -54.97 20.48
N ASP A 47 -7.37 -54.41 21.22
CA ASP A 47 -7.95 -55.04 22.41
C ASP A 47 -8.68 -56.34 22.04
N PHE A 48 -9.44 -56.34 20.94
CA PHE A 48 -10.13 -57.53 20.44
C PHE A 48 -9.14 -58.64 20.06
N ILE A 49 -8.12 -58.34 19.24
CA ILE A 49 -7.12 -59.33 18.80
C ILE A 49 -6.40 -59.92 20.01
N THR A 50 -6.01 -59.09 20.97
CA THR A 50 -5.32 -59.52 22.19
C THR A 50 -6.19 -60.48 23.01
N ASN A 51 -7.46 -60.11 23.24
CA ASN A 51 -8.39 -60.92 24.02
C ASN A 51 -8.75 -62.24 23.33
N MET A 52 -8.97 -62.23 22.01
CA MET A 52 -9.28 -63.43 21.24
C MET A 52 -8.07 -64.37 21.16
N SER A 53 -6.86 -63.82 21.03
CA SER A 53 -5.64 -64.62 21.05
C SER A 53 -5.45 -65.30 22.41
N ALA A 54 -5.65 -64.58 23.51
CA ALA A 54 -5.60 -65.14 24.86
C ALA A 54 -6.68 -66.22 25.11
N TYR A 55 -7.89 -66.03 24.57
CA TYR A 55 -8.95 -67.03 24.62
C TYR A 55 -8.52 -68.33 23.92
N TYR A 56 -8.03 -68.22 22.69
CA TYR A 56 -7.60 -69.39 21.92
C TYR A 56 -6.41 -70.11 22.56
N GLN A 57 -5.44 -69.37 23.12
CA GLN A 57 -4.31 -69.97 23.83
C GLN A 57 -4.74 -70.77 25.07
N SER A 58 -5.79 -70.32 25.77
CA SER A 58 -6.27 -70.98 27.00
C SER A 58 -7.22 -72.15 26.74
N HIS A 59 -8.01 -72.12 25.66
CA HIS A 59 -9.03 -73.13 25.36
C HIS A 59 -8.64 -74.08 24.22
N GLY A 60 -7.70 -73.71 23.37
CA GLY A 60 -7.23 -74.49 22.20
C GLY A 60 -8.20 -74.52 21.02
N SER A 61 -9.38 -73.90 21.13
CA SER A 61 -10.38 -73.81 20.06
C SER A 61 -11.27 -72.58 20.22
N TRP A 62 -12.02 -72.24 19.17
CA TRP A 62 -13.06 -71.20 19.22
C TRP A 62 -14.39 -71.68 19.81
N THR A 63 -14.46 -72.92 20.28
CA THR A 63 -15.70 -73.50 20.80
C THR A 63 -16.12 -72.77 22.08
N GLY A 64 -17.40 -72.42 22.21
CA GLY A 64 -17.93 -71.70 23.39
C GLY A 64 -17.74 -70.17 23.38
N ILE A 65 -17.00 -69.61 22.42
CA ILE A 65 -16.73 -68.15 22.37
C ILE A 65 -18.02 -67.32 22.23
N GLY A 66 -18.98 -67.79 21.43
CA GLY A 66 -20.26 -67.11 21.23
C GLY A 66 -21.12 -67.09 22.49
N GLU A 67 -21.03 -68.11 23.36
CA GLU A 67 -21.80 -68.18 24.60
C GLU A 67 -21.37 -67.09 25.59
N ILE A 68 -20.09 -66.71 25.61
CA ILE A 68 -19.54 -65.66 26.47
C ILE A 68 -20.17 -64.28 26.14
N PHE A 69 -20.43 -64.01 24.86
CA PHE A 69 -21.07 -62.78 24.41
C PHE A 69 -22.60 -62.83 24.49
N HIS A 70 -23.21 -64.01 24.37
CA HIS A 70 -24.66 -64.18 24.48
C HIS A 70 -25.19 -64.18 25.92
N GLN A 71 -24.37 -64.54 26.92
CA GLN A 71 -24.76 -64.56 28.33
C GLN A 71 -24.74 -63.18 29.02
N GLY A 72 -24.59 -62.09 28.26
CA GLY A 72 -24.64 -60.71 28.79
C GLY A 72 -23.42 -60.30 29.64
N ALA A 73 -22.37 -61.12 29.67
CA ALA A 73 -21.15 -60.84 30.42
C ALA A 73 -20.24 -59.81 29.72
N LEU A 74 -20.36 -59.66 28.40
CA LEU A 74 -19.59 -58.71 27.60
C LEU A 74 -20.50 -57.90 26.66
N PRO A 75 -20.14 -56.64 26.34
CA PRO A 75 -20.79 -55.90 25.27
C PRO A 75 -20.68 -56.66 23.94
N PRO A 76 -21.61 -56.42 22.98
CA PRO A 76 -21.57 -57.09 21.69
C PRO A 76 -20.19 -56.95 21.04
N PRO A 77 -19.70 -58.01 20.38
CA PRO A 77 -18.33 -58.05 19.91
C PRO A 77 -18.09 -56.93 18.88
N PRO A 78 -16.98 -56.18 19.01
CA PRO A 78 -16.71 -55.04 18.14
C PRO A 78 -16.32 -55.43 16.71
N LEU A 79 -15.95 -56.70 16.51
CA LEU A 79 -15.50 -57.30 15.25
C LEU A 79 -16.10 -58.70 15.14
N ALA A 80 -16.36 -59.16 13.92
CA ALA A 80 -16.72 -60.55 13.71
C ALA A 80 -15.45 -61.40 13.68
N LEU A 81 -15.54 -62.66 14.05
CA LEU A 81 -14.41 -63.60 13.99
C LEU A 81 -14.80 -64.79 13.12
N ALA A 82 -13.94 -65.11 12.16
CA ALA A 82 -14.03 -66.34 11.37
C ALA A 82 -12.95 -67.33 11.83
N ASP A 83 -13.27 -68.62 11.81
CA ASP A 83 -12.29 -69.69 12.04
C ASP A 83 -11.37 -69.89 10.82
N GLN A 84 -10.41 -70.81 10.95
CA GLN A 84 -9.47 -71.19 9.88
C GLN A 84 -10.17 -71.72 8.61
N SER A 85 -11.41 -72.21 8.74
CA SER A 85 -12.22 -72.72 7.63
C SER A 85 -13.05 -71.62 6.95
N GLY A 86 -13.01 -70.39 7.47
CA GLY A 86 -13.75 -69.24 6.95
C GLY A 86 -15.21 -69.17 7.39
N TYR A 87 -15.59 -69.88 8.47
CA TYR A 87 -16.92 -69.81 9.05
C TYR A 87 -16.95 -68.85 10.25
N VAL A 88 -18.01 -68.05 10.35
CA VAL A 88 -18.18 -67.10 11.45
C VAL A 88 -18.39 -67.82 12.77
N VAL A 89 -17.43 -67.68 13.69
CA VAL A 89 -17.48 -68.20 15.06
C VAL A 89 -17.94 -67.16 16.07
N LEU A 90 -17.77 -65.87 15.75
CA LEU A 90 -18.29 -64.77 16.55
C LEU A 90 -19.02 -63.76 15.64
N PRO A 91 -20.36 -63.64 15.74
CA PRO A 91 -21.13 -62.76 14.86
C PRO A 91 -21.01 -61.29 15.28
N ALA A 92 -20.81 -60.40 14.29
CA ALA A 92 -20.88 -58.96 14.48
C ALA A 92 -21.33 -58.26 13.18
N GLY A 93 -22.03 -57.13 13.29
CA GLY A 93 -22.45 -56.33 12.14
C GLY A 93 -23.39 -57.11 11.21
N LEU A 94 -22.95 -57.33 9.96
CA LEU A 94 -23.69 -58.10 8.94
C LEU A 94 -23.40 -59.60 8.99
N TYR A 95 -22.30 -60.02 9.63
CA TYR A 95 -21.90 -61.42 9.71
C TYR A 95 -22.74 -62.18 10.75
N ARG A 96 -23.22 -63.38 10.40
CA ARG A 96 -24.05 -64.24 11.27
C ARG A 96 -23.31 -65.52 11.62
N PHE A 97 -23.57 -66.08 12.81
CA PHE A 97 -22.89 -67.27 13.30
C PHE A 97 -23.10 -68.46 12.36
N GLY A 98 -22.03 -69.20 12.06
CA GLY A 98 -22.04 -70.35 11.16
C GLY A 98 -22.14 -70.01 9.66
N GLU A 99 -22.24 -68.74 9.30
CA GLU A 99 -22.20 -68.31 7.90
C GLU A 99 -20.77 -68.39 7.35
N ARG A 100 -20.64 -68.71 6.05
CA ARG A 100 -19.33 -68.69 5.37
C ARG A 100 -19.01 -67.28 4.92
N VAL A 101 -17.85 -66.77 5.35
CA VAL A 101 -17.42 -65.41 5.02
C VAL A 101 -16.95 -65.36 3.55
N PRO A 102 -17.35 -64.32 2.78
CA PRO A 102 -16.84 -64.10 1.43
C PRO A 102 -15.31 -64.04 1.41
N VAL A 103 -14.69 -64.64 0.39
CA VAL A 103 -13.22 -64.66 0.26
C VAL A 103 -12.62 -63.25 0.17
N THR A 104 -13.35 -62.30 -0.42
CA THR A 104 -12.98 -60.88 -0.47
C THR A 104 -12.84 -60.25 0.91
N ASP A 105 -13.70 -60.64 1.84
CA ASP A 105 -13.76 -60.07 3.18
C ASP A 105 -12.72 -60.73 4.07
N LEU A 106 -12.51 -62.04 3.93
CA LEU A 106 -11.41 -62.76 4.59
C LEU A 106 -10.03 -62.18 4.20
N ALA A 107 -9.86 -61.76 2.94
CA ALA A 107 -8.62 -61.14 2.47
C ALA A 107 -8.40 -59.72 3.00
N GLN A 108 -9.46 -59.02 3.42
CA GLN A 108 -9.41 -57.69 4.04
C GLN A 108 -9.44 -57.75 5.57
N GLY A 109 -9.67 -58.93 6.15
CA GLY A 109 -9.67 -59.18 7.58
C GLY A 109 -8.27 -59.19 8.17
N ILE A 110 -8.21 -59.06 9.49
CA ILE A 110 -6.96 -59.09 10.25
C ILE A 110 -6.72 -60.53 10.72
N PRO A 111 -5.67 -61.23 10.26
CA PRO A 111 -5.38 -62.59 10.70
C PRO A 111 -4.97 -62.59 12.17
N LEU A 112 -5.50 -63.53 12.95
CA LEU A 112 -5.05 -63.82 14.30
C LEU A 112 -4.01 -64.94 14.22
N GLU A 113 -2.77 -64.61 14.56
CA GLU A 113 -1.65 -65.54 14.52
C GLU A 113 -1.20 -65.90 15.93
N ILE A 114 -1.09 -67.20 16.20
CA ILE A 114 -0.54 -67.75 17.44
C ILE A 114 0.60 -68.68 17.04
N GLU A 115 1.80 -68.42 17.56
CA GLU A 115 3.01 -69.20 17.25
C GLU A 115 3.29 -69.36 15.74
N GLY A 116 2.89 -68.36 14.93
CA GLY A 116 3.07 -68.36 13.47
C GLY A 116 2.00 -69.13 12.69
N GLN A 117 0.94 -69.64 13.34
CA GLN A 117 -0.21 -70.22 12.68
C GLN A 117 -1.42 -69.28 12.75
N VAL A 118 -2.07 -69.05 11.62
CA VAL A 118 -3.34 -68.30 11.56
C VAL A 118 -4.44 -69.16 12.17
N VAL A 119 -4.93 -68.75 13.34
CA VAL A 119 -5.96 -69.49 14.08
C VAL A 119 -7.38 -68.99 13.77
N GLY A 120 -7.51 -67.81 13.17
CA GLY A 120 -8.77 -67.22 12.73
C GLY A 120 -8.54 -65.85 12.09
N THR A 121 -9.61 -65.20 11.62
CA THR A 121 -9.55 -63.88 10.98
C THR A 121 -10.61 -62.96 11.57
N ALA A 122 -10.19 -61.82 12.12
CA ALA A 122 -11.08 -60.76 12.58
C ALA A 122 -11.56 -59.90 11.41
N LEU A 123 -12.86 -59.61 11.37
CA LEU A 123 -13.51 -58.90 10.28
C LEU A 123 -14.09 -57.57 10.79
N PRO A 124 -13.72 -56.43 10.18
CA PRO A 124 -14.26 -55.13 10.55
C PRO A 124 -15.76 -55.04 10.24
N ILE A 125 -16.51 -54.35 11.11
CA ILE A 125 -17.92 -54.05 10.85
C ILE A 125 -17.99 -53.00 9.75
N ILE A 126 -18.33 -53.43 8.53
CA ILE A 126 -18.49 -52.54 7.37
C ILE A 126 -19.67 -51.58 7.63
N GLY A 127 -19.38 -50.28 7.70
CA GLY A 127 -20.40 -49.22 7.83
C GLY A 127 -20.93 -48.98 9.25
N GLY A 128 -20.41 -49.66 10.27
CA GLY A 128 -20.75 -49.38 11.66
C GLY A 128 -19.83 -48.31 12.24
N SER A 129 -20.38 -47.19 12.72
CA SER A 129 -19.66 -46.42 13.74
C SER A 129 -19.64 -47.29 15.00
N LEU A 130 -18.47 -47.68 15.50
CA LEU A 130 -18.36 -48.05 16.92
C LEU A 130 -19.04 -46.91 17.69
N GLY A 131 -20.16 -47.20 18.34
CA GLY A 131 -20.91 -46.17 19.06
C GLY A 131 -19.94 -45.51 20.02
N ARG A 132 -19.73 -44.18 19.87
CA ARG A 132 -18.84 -43.45 20.76
C ARG A 132 -19.35 -43.65 22.16
N ASP A 133 -18.48 -44.13 23.04
CA ASP A 133 -18.82 -44.25 24.44
C ASP A 133 -19.04 -42.86 25.06
N LEU A 134 -19.65 -42.82 26.24
CA LEU A 134 -19.94 -41.57 26.93
C LEU A 134 -18.66 -40.75 27.19
N ALA A 135 -17.51 -41.42 27.39
CA ALA A 135 -16.22 -40.77 27.59
C ALA A 135 -15.70 -40.11 26.30
N GLY A 136 -15.81 -40.78 25.15
CA GLY A 136 -15.44 -40.25 23.84
C GLY A 136 -16.27 -39.05 23.42
N GLU A 137 -17.59 -39.09 23.61
CA GLU A 137 -18.47 -37.93 23.34
C GLU A 137 -18.12 -36.74 24.24
N GLN A 138 -17.84 -36.98 25.53
CA GLN A 138 -17.39 -35.91 26.44
C GLN A 138 -16.03 -35.33 26.05
N TYR A 139 -15.09 -36.17 25.60
CA TYR A 139 -13.78 -35.73 25.12
C TYR A 139 -13.90 -34.85 23.87
N LEU A 140 -14.70 -35.27 22.89
CA LEU A 140 -14.96 -34.49 21.68
C LEU A 140 -15.67 -33.17 22.00
N ALA A 141 -16.65 -33.18 22.91
CA ALA A 141 -17.35 -31.98 23.34
C ALA A 141 -16.41 -30.96 24.01
N ARG A 142 -15.56 -31.42 24.95
CA ARG A 142 -14.54 -30.55 25.59
C ARG A 142 -13.54 -30.00 24.59
N THR A 143 -13.06 -30.85 23.67
CA THR A 143 -12.11 -30.44 22.64
C THR A 143 -12.72 -29.38 21.72
N ASN A 144 -13.97 -29.60 21.26
CA ASN A 144 -14.70 -28.62 20.46
C ASN A 144 -14.93 -27.30 21.21
N GLN A 145 -15.23 -27.35 22.52
CA GLN A 145 -15.41 -26.15 23.33
C GLN A 145 -14.11 -25.36 23.47
N VAL A 146 -12.97 -26.03 23.70
CA VAL A 146 -11.65 -25.38 23.75
C VAL A 146 -11.31 -24.75 22.40
N LEU A 147 -11.51 -25.48 21.29
CA LEU A 147 -11.28 -24.96 19.94
C LEU A 147 -12.16 -23.75 19.63
N PHE A 148 -13.43 -23.77 20.03
CA PHE A 148 -14.35 -22.65 19.85
C PHE A 148 -13.89 -21.41 20.64
N ASN A 149 -13.53 -21.57 21.92
CA ASN A 149 -13.02 -20.48 22.74
C ASN A 149 -11.71 -19.91 22.19
N ALA A 150 -10.82 -20.76 21.69
CA ALA A 150 -9.58 -20.35 21.03
C ALA A 150 -9.86 -19.55 19.75
N ALA A 151 -10.80 -20.02 18.91
CA ALA A 151 -11.22 -19.31 17.70
C ALA A 151 -11.82 -17.93 18.03
N LEU A 152 -12.68 -17.86 19.05
CA LEU A 152 -13.27 -16.61 19.52
C LEU A 152 -12.21 -15.62 20.00
N GLY A 153 -11.25 -16.09 20.80
CA GLY A 153 -10.11 -15.29 21.27
C GLY A 153 -9.25 -14.77 20.11
N ALA A 154 -8.92 -15.63 19.14
CA ALA A 154 -8.17 -15.26 17.95
C ALA A 154 -8.91 -14.21 17.11
N THR A 155 -10.22 -14.36 16.90
CA THR A 155 -11.06 -13.36 16.21
C THR A 155 -11.05 -12.03 16.95
N ALA A 156 -11.17 -12.02 18.28
CA ALA A 156 -11.15 -10.78 19.06
C ALA A 156 -9.81 -10.04 18.92
N VAL A 157 -8.68 -10.76 18.98
CA VAL A 157 -7.35 -10.19 18.77
C VAL A 157 -7.19 -9.65 17.34
N ALA A 158 -7.62 -10.40 16.33
CA ALA A 158 -7.57 -9.98 14.93
C ALA A 158 -8.40 -8.72 14.68
N LEU A 159 -9.60 -8.62 15.27
CA LEU A 159 -10.44 -7.43 15.20
C LEU A 159 -9.79 -6.22 15.86
N LEU A 160 -9.21 -6.40 17.05
CA LEU A 160 -8.51 -5.34 17.77
C LEU A 160 -7.34 -4.79 16.94
N LEU A 161 -6.50 -5.68 16.40
CA LEU A 161 -5.39 -5.31 15.53
C LEU A 161 -5.89 -4.62 14.25
N GLY A 162 -6.92 -5.15 13.60
CA GLY A 162 -7.51 -4.57 12.39
C GLY A 162 -8.07 -3.16 12.63
N ILE A 163 -8.73 -2.92 13.78
CA ILE A 163 -9.21 -1.59 14.17
C ILE A 163 -8.04 -0.63 14.43
N LEU A 164 -7.00 -1.10 15.12
CA LEU A 164 -5.81 -0.30 15.41
C LEU A 164 -5.10 0.11 14.11
N LEU A 165 -4.81 -0.83 13.22
CA LEU A 165 -4.24 -0.60 11.88
C LEU A 165 -5.10 0.34 11.04
N ALA A 166 -6.42 0.14 11.02
CA ALA A 166 -7.32 1.00 10.26
C ALA A 166 -7.27 2.45 10.77
N ARG A 167 -7.18 2.66 12.10
CA ARG A 167 -7.08 3.99 12.71
C ARG A 167 -5.73 4.63 12.46
N THR A 168 -4.62 3.91 12.64
CA THR A 168 -3.27 4.45 12.46
C THR A 168 -3.01 4.87 11.02
N LEU A 169 -3.54 4.13 10.03
CA LEU A 169 -3.37 4.48 8.62
C LEU A 169 -4.35 5.56 8.14
N THR A 170 -5.63 5.47 8.52
CA THR A 170 -6.64 6.36 7.93
C THR A 170 -6.63 7.76 8.52
N HIS A 171 -6.21 7.93 9.79
CA HIS A 171 -6.22 9.24 10.43
C HIS A 171 -5.26 10.25 9.75
N PRO A 172 -3.96 9.94 9.55
CA PRO A 172 -3.04 10.85 8.85
C PRO A 172 -3.49 11.15 7.41
N LEU A 173 -4.05 10.16 6.71
CA LEU A 173 -4.56 10.36 5.35
C LEU A 173 -5.73 11.34 5.29
N ARG A 174 -6.59 11.37 6.30
CA ARG A 174 -7.68 12.36 6.38
C ARG A 174 -7.16 13.77 6.64
N GLU A 175 -6.17 13.91 7.51
CA GLU A 175 -5.52 15.20 7.77
C GLU A 175 -4.84 15.74 6.51
N LEU A 176 -4.06 14.90 5.82
CA LEU A 176 -3.46 15.24 4.52
C LEU A 176 -4.53 15.65 3.50
N THR A 177 -5.62 14.90 3.40
CA THR A 177 -6.73 15.24 2.48
C THR A 177 -7.36 16.59 2.83
N ALA A 178 -7.55 16.89 4.12
CA ALA A 178 -8.09 18.15 4.59
C ALA A 178 -7.14 19.31 4.29
N ALA A 179 -5.84 19.15 4.58
CA ALA A 179 -4.81 20.14 4.30
C ALA A 179 -4.67 20.40 2.79
N SER A 180 -4.68 19.36 1.95
CA SER A 180 -4.69 19.52 0.49
C SER A 180 -5.91 20.31 -0.01
N ARG A 181 -7.10 20.09 0.58
CA ARG A 181 -8.30 20.87 0.25
C ARG A 181 -8.19 22.32 0.71
N ALA A 182 -7.56 22.58 1.85
CA ALA A 182 -7.30 23.95 2.32
C ALA A 182 -6.35 24.69 1.36
N ILE A 183 -5.26 24.05 0.93
CA ILE A 183 -4.36 24.60 -0.11
C ILE A 183 -5.14 24.89 -1.40
N ALA A 184 -6.01 23.99 -1.84
CA ALA A 184 -6.83 24.19 -3.05
C ALA A 184 -7.81 25.38 -2.93
N ARG A 185 -8.15 25.81 -1.71
CA ARG A 185 -8.95 27.02 -1.45
C ARG A 185 -8.09 28.28 -1.28
N GLY A 186 -6.77 28.19 -1.46
CA GLY A 186 -5.83 29.29 -1.33
C GLY A 186 -5.29 29.51 0.09
N GLU A 187 -5.63 28.65 1.05
CA GLU A 187 -5.04 28.64 2.39
C GLU A 187 -3.65 27.98 2.29
N LEU A 188 -2.64 28.75 1.89
CA LEU A 188 -1.26 28.28 1.78
C LEU A 188 -0.63 28.10 3.18
N GLU A 189 0.56 27.48 3.24
CA GLU A 189 1.30 27.21 4.48
C GLU A 189 0.65 26.19 5.43
N GLN A 190 -0.19 25.31 4.89
CA GLN A 190 -0.70 24.18 5.65
C GLN A 190 0.45 23.24 6.03
N GLN A 191 0.44 22.80 7.29
CA GLN A 191 1.35 21.78 7.79
C GLN A 191 0.56 20.62 8.38
N VAL A 192 1.02 19.41 8.10
CA VAL A 192 0.54 18.18 8.74
C VAL A 192 1.62 17.60 9.66
N PRO A 193 1.25 17.06 10.83
CA PRO A 193 2.19 16.47 11.76
C PRO A 193 2.81 15.17 11.23
N ILE A 194 4.13 15.09 11.29
CA ILE A 194 4.90 13.88 10.94
C ILE A 194 4.94 12.98 12.18
N ARG A 195 4.15 11.89 12.16
CA ARG A 195 4.03 10.97 13.32
C ARG A 195 4.79 9.65 13.17
N SER A 196 5.32 9.37 11.98
CA SER A 196 6.02 8.13 11.67
C SER A 196 7.26 8.42 10.83
N GLN A 197 8.17 7.44 10.77
CA GLN A 197 9.37 7.47 9.91
C GLN A 197 9.20 6.58 8.66
N ASP A 198 8.01 6.03 8.46
CA ASP A 198 7.63 5.20 7.32
C ASP A 198 7.21 6.04 6.09
N GLU A 199 6.57 5.41 5.11
CA GLU A 199 6.05 6.03 3.89
C GLU A 199 5.03 7.13 4.17
N LEU A 200 4.20 7.01 5.21
CA LEU A 200 3.25 8.05 5.61
C LEU A 200 3.97 9.26 6.19
N GLY A 201 5.03 9.02 6.98
CA GLY A 201 5.92 10.07 7.48
C GLY A 201 6.60 10.85 6.36
N LYS A 202 7.18 10.14 5.39
CA LYS A 202 7.80 10.74 4.20
C LYS A 202 6.78 11.52 3.36
N LEU A 203 5.58 10.99 3.16
CA LEU A 203 4.50 11.68 2.45
C LEU A 203 4.10 12.99 3.15
N ALA A 204 3.97 12.98 4.48
CA ALA A 204 3.69 14.17 5.26
C ALA A 204 4.81 15.22 5.15
N ALA A 205 6.07 14.80 5.19
CA ALA A 205 7.22 15.68 4.99
C ALA A 205 7.23 16.31 3.59
N SER A 206 7.03 15.50 2.54
CA SER A 206 6.95 15.99 1.16
C SER A 206 5.78 16.95 0.95
N PHE A 207 4.62 16.68 1.56
CA PHE A 207 3.48 17.59 1.53
C PHE A 207 3.81 18.94 2.18
N ASN A 208 4.44 18.93 3.36
CA ASN A 208 4.81 20.15 4.07
C ASN A 208 5.81 20.99 3.26
N GLN A 209 6.79 20.34 2.64
CA GLN A 209 7.75 21.01 1.77
C GLN A 209 7.06 21.67 0.57
N MET A 210 6.20 20.93 -0.14
CA MET A 210 5.41 21.46 -1.26
C MET A 210 4.55 22.66 -0.85
N SER A 211 3.90 22.60 0.32
CA SER A 211 3.06 23.67 0.86
C SER A 211 3.88 24.95 1.15
N ALA A 212 5.08 24.79 1.71
CA ALA A 212 6.01 25.88 1.97
C ALA A 212 6.55 26.51 0.67
N ASP A 213 6.91 25.68 -0.31
CA ASP A 213 7.41 26.15 -1.61
C ASP A 213 6.33 26.91 -2.39
N LEU A 214 5.09 26.41 -2.38
CA LEU A 214 3.95 27.09 -2.98
C LEU A 214 3.66 28.45 -2.31
N ALA A 215 3.74 28.50 -0.98
CA ALA A 215 3.58 29.75 -0.24
C ALA A 215 4.68 30.77 -0.58
N ARG A 216 5.92 30.31 -0.66
CA ARG A 216 7.07 31.13 -1.07
C ARG A 216 6.91 31.66 -2.49
N ALA A 217 6.57 30.81 -3.45
CA ALA A 217 6.34 31.20 -4.83
C ALA A 217 5.21 32.24 -4.95
N ASN A 218 4.12 32.04 -4.21
CA ASN A 218 3.01 33.01 -4.21
C ASN A 218 3.39 34.35 -3.57
N ARG A 219 4.22 34.36 -2.51
CA ARG A 219 4.79 35.59 -1.94
C ARG A 219 5.66 36.33 -2.95
N LEU A 220 6.59 35.61 -3.59
CA LEU A 220 7.49 36.20 -4.58
C LEU A 220 6.70 36.82 -5.74
N ARG A 221 5.69 36.10 -6.26
CA ARG A 221 4.80 36.61 -7.31
C ARG A 221 4.08 37.90 -6.89
N ARG A 222 3.55 37.95 -5.66
CA ARG A 222 2.88 39.15 -5.13
C ARG A 222 3.83 40.33 -4.97
N GLN A 223 5.04 40.07 -4.47
CA GLN A 223 6.08 41.08 -4.33
C GLN A 223 6.48 41.64 -5.69
N MET A 224 6.80 40.77 -6.65
CA MET A 224 7.12 41.17 -8.02
C MET A 224 6.00 42.00 -8.67
N THR A 225 4.74 41.61 -8.47
CA THR A 225 3.60 42.39 -8.99
C THR A 225 3.52 43.78 -8.35
N ALA A 226 3.82 43.90 -7.05
CA ALA A 226 3.84 45.17 -6.35
C ALA A 226 5.00 46.06 -6.82
N ASP A 227 6.18 45.48 -7.01
CA ASP A 227 7.38 46.16 -7.50
C ASP A 227 7.14 46.69 -8.92
N ILE A 228 6.61 45.86 -9.83
CA ILE A 228 6.20 46.29 -11.19
C ILE A 228 5.21 47.46 -11.13
N ALA A 229 4.19 47.37 -10.27
CA ALA A 229 3.20 48.43 -10.16
C ALA A 229 3.80 49.74 -9.62
N HIS A 230 4.83 49.66 -8.78
CA HIS A 230 5.57 50.82 -8.29
C HIS A 230 6.40 51.46 -9.41
N ASP A 231 7.19 50.65 -10.11
CA ASP A 231 8.11 51.09 -11.17
C ASP A 231 7.37 51.67 -12.39
N LEU A 232 6.14 51.22 -12.65
CA LEU A 232 5.27 51.82 -13.67
C LEU A 232 4.58 53.11 -13.20
N ARG A 233 4.30 53.24 -11.90
CA ARG A 233 3.56 54.40 -11.37
C ARG A 233 4.40 55.67 -11.36
N THR A 234 5.67 55.57 -10.98
CA THR A 234 6.59 56.73 -10.89
C THR A 234 6.69 57.48 -12.23
N PRO A 235 7.08 56.86 -13.35
CA PRO A 235 7.11 57.48 -14.66
C PRO A 235 5.77 58.06 -15.09
N LEU A 236 4.71 57.30 -14.90
CA LEU A 236 3.37 57.73 -15.30
C LEU A 236 2.94 58.99 -14.52
N THR A 237 3.24 59.06 -13.22
CA THR A 237 2.94 60.22 -12.37
C THR A 237 3.69 61.46 -12.86
N VAL A 238 4.96 61.31 -13.28
CA VAL A 238 5.74 62.41 -13.84
C VAL A 238 5.08 62.92 -15.13
N ILE A 239 4.78 62.03 -16.07
CA ILE A 239 4.14 62.39 -17.35
C ILE A 239 2.80 63.09 -17.10
N THR A 240 1.93 62.50 -16.28
CA THR A 240 0.61 63.07 -15.99
C THR A 240 0.73 64.42 -15.27
N GLY A 241 1.65 64.57 -14.31
CA GLY A 241 1.85 65.84 -13.60
C GLY A 241 2.32 66.98 -14.51
N TYR A 242 3.18 66.70 -15.50
CA TYR A 242 3.55 67.67 -16.52
C TYR A 242 2.35 68.03 -17.42
N ILE A 243 1.59 67.04 -17.88
CA ILE A 243 0.41 67.27 -18.73
C ILE A 243 -0.63 68.12 -17.98
N GLU A 244 -0.89 67.83 -16.70
CA GLU A 244 -1.82 68.60 -15.87
C GLU A 244 -1.34 70.04 -15.68
N SER A 245 -0.07 70.24 -15.35
CA SER A 245 0.51 71.58 -15.14
C SER A 245 0.51 72.43 -16.41
N LEU A 246 0.73 71.81 -17.58
CA LEU A 246 0.63 72.44 -18.89
C LEU A 246 -0.83 72.81 -19.22
N ARG A 247 -1.78 71.92 -18.94
CA ARG A 247 -3.21 72.15 -19.17
C ARG A 247 -3.76 73.29 -18.30
N ASP A 248 -3.33 73.34 -17.05
CA ASP A 248 -3.80 74.31 -16.07
C ASP A 248 -3.08 75.68 -16.20
N GLY A 249 -2.16 75.80 -17.16
CA GLY A 249 -1.42 77.04 -17.47
C GLY A 249 -0.35 77.42 -16.46
N VAL A 250 0.00 76.51 -15.54
CA VAL A 250 1.04 76.73 -14.52
C VAL A 250 2.44 76.61 -15.14
N LEU A 251 2.61 75.69 -16.10
CA LEU A 251 3.82 75.54 -16.89
C LEU A 251 3.56 75.96 -18.34
N GLU A 252 4.54 76.64 -18.94
CA GLU A 252 4.53 76.96 -20.36
C GLU A 252 5.07 75.79 -21.20
N PRO A 253 4.46 75.51 -22.38
CA PRO A 253 4.98 74.51 -23.31
C PRO A 253 6.41 74.86 -23.77
N SER A 254 7.34 73.92 -23.63
CA SER A 254 8.70 74.09 -24.14
C SER A 254 9.30 72.75 -24.58
N PRO A 255 10.24 72.74 -25.55
CA PRO A 255 10.90 71.52 -26.01
C PRO A 255 11.49 70.69 -24.86
N ALA A 256 12.18 71.33 -23.92
CA ALA A 256 12.77 70.66 -22.76
C ALA A 256 11.75 69.92 -21.88
N ARG A 257 10.50 70.40 -21.78
CA ARG A 257 9.44 69.72 -21.01
C ARG A 257 8.82 68.56 -21.77
N PHE A 258 8.68 68.69 -23.10
CA PHE A 258 8.29 67.56 -23.95
C PHE A 258 9.34 66.46 -23.93
N ASP A 259 10.63 66.82 -23.92
CA ASP A 259 11.73 65.85 -23.83
C ASP A 259 11.67 65.04 -22.54
N VAL A 260 11.39 65.67 -21.39
CA VAL A 260 11.23 64.94 -20.11
C VAL A 260 10.07 63.94 -20.18
N MET A 261 8.90 64.34 -20.69
CA MET A 261 7.77 63.41 -20.83
C MET A 261 8.07 62.29 -21.84
N TYR A 262 8.78 62.61 -22.92
CA TYR A 262 9.15 61.65 -23.94
C TYR A 262 10.17 60.62 -23.42
N GLN A 263 11.18 61.06 -22.68
CA GLN A 263 12.15 60.18 -22.02
C GLN A 263 11.45 59.21 -21.07
N GLU A 264 10.46 59.70 -20.32
CA GLU A 264 9.73 58.86 -19.37
C GLU A 264 8.79 57.87 -20.07
N ALA A 265 8.19 58.25 -21.20
CA ALA A 265 7.43 57.32 -22.05
C ALA A 265 8.33 56.26 -22.70
N GLN A 266 9.55 56.63 -23.14
CA GLN A 266 10.54 55.68 -23.62
C GLN A 266 11.02 54.74 -22.50
N HIS A 267 11.17 55.24 -21.27
CA HIS A 267 11.51 54.42 -20.11
C HIS A 267 10.43 53.37 -19.84
N LEU A 268 9.16 53.78 -19.79
CA LEU A 268 8.02 52.84 -19.67
C LEU A 268 8.02 51.78 -20.78
N THR A 269 8.32 52.17 -22.01
CA THR A 269 8.35 51.26 -23.16
C THR A 269 9.44 50.20 -22.98
N ARG A 270 10.65 50.59 -22.55
CA ARG A 270 11.73 49.65 -22.22
C ARG A 270 11.32 48.70 -21.09
N LEU A 271 10.73 49.23 -20.02
CA LEU A 271 10.32 48.43 -18.86
C LEU A 271 9.26 47.37 -19.24
N VAL A 272 8.30 47.72 -20.10
CA VAL A 272 7.31 46.76 -20.61
C VAL A 272 7.95 45.65 -21.45
N GLU A 273 8.92 45.97 -22.30
CA GLU A 273 9.64 44.98 -23.11
C GLU A 273 10.54 44.07 -22.24
N ASP A 274 11.17 44.61 -21.21
CA ASP A 274 11.95 43.82 -20.25
C ASP A 274 11.05 42.85 -19.47
N LEU A 275 9.87 43.30 -19.03
CA LEU A 275 8.88 42.43 -18.37
C LEU A 275 8.33 41.34 -19.30
N ARG A 276 8.12 41.67 -20.58
CA ARG A 276 7.74 40.69 -21.59
C ARG A 276 8.83 39.64 -21.79
N THR A 277 10.08 40.07 -21.88
CA THR A 277 11.24 39.18 -22.05
C THR A 277 11.38 38.25 -20.84
N LEU A 278 11.25 38.80 -19.63
CA LEU A 278 11.26 38.02 -18.39
C LEU A 278 10.12 36.99 -18.35
N SER A 279 8.90 37.39 -18.72
CA SER A 279 7.74 36.49 -18.74
C SER A 279 7.90 35.33 -19.73
N LEU A 280 8.48 35.60 -20.91
CA LEU A 280 8.81 34.56 -21.89
C LEU A 280 9.88 33.59 -21.37
N ALA A 281 10.88 34.12 -20.64
CA ALA A 281 11.92 33.30 -20.02
C ALA A 281 11.34 32.38 -18.93
N ASP A 282 10.49 32.91 -18.04
CA ASP A 282 9.83 32.16 -16.96
C ASP A 282 8.88 31.07 -17.49
N ALA A 283 8.22 31.33 -18.62
CA ALA A 283 7.38 30.33 -19.30
C ALA A 283 8.20 29.26 -20.05
N GLY A 284 9.52 29.44 -20.18
CA GLY A 284 10.37 28.59 -21.03
C GLY A 284 10.12 28.77 -22.53
N GLU A 285 9.44 29.84 -22.93
CA GLU A 285 9.04 30.15 -24.31
C GLU A 285 10.03 31.11 -25.00
N LEU A 286 11.05 31.60 -24.29
CA LEU A 286 12.07 32.46 -24.86
C LEU A 286 12.93 31.66 -25.86
N THR A 287 12.69 31.89 -27.15
CA THR A 287 13.49 31.32 -28.23
C THR A 287 14.78 32.12 -28.41
N LEU A 288 15.91 31.41 -28.50
CA LEU A 288 17.21 32.00 -28.78
C LEU A 288 17.58 31.76 -30.25
N ASN A 289 17.85 32.83 -30.99
CA ASN A 289 18.34 32.75 -32.35
C ASN A 289 19.88 32.67 -32.33
N ARG A 290 20.40 31.47 -32.07
CA ARG A 290 21.84 31.25 -31.91
C ARG A 290 22.57 31.24 -33.25
N GLN A 291 23.62 32.02 -33.34
CA GLN A 291 24.55 32.03 -34.47
C GLN A 291 26.00 32.16 -33.98
N PHE A 292 26.96 31.74 -34.81
CA PHE A 292 28.38 31.92 -34.53
C PHE A 292 28.77 33.37 -34.78
N VAL A 293 29.18 34.07 -33.72
CA VAL A 293 29.55 35.49 -33.76
C VAL A 293 31.00 35.67 -33.29
N SER A 294 31.73 36.59 -33.92
CA SER A 294 33.06 37.01 -33.43
C SER A 294 32.90 37.82 -32.13
N PRO A 295 33.52 37.41 -31.01
CA PRO A 295 33.48 38.17 -29.76
C PRO A 295 33.98 39.61 -29.90
N GLN A 296 35.03 39.81 -30.70
CA GLN A 296 35.60 41.14 -30.95
C GLN A 296 34.59 42.05 -31.66
N ALA A 297 33.97 41.57 -32.74
CA ALA A 297 32.99 42.36 -33.49
C ALA A 297 31.76 42.73 -32.64
N LEU A 298 31.33 41.83 -31.74
CA LEU A 298 30.22 42.09 -30.83
C LEU A 298 30.56 43.20 -29.82
N LEU A 299 31.76 43.15 -29.21
CA LEU A 299 32.22 44.16 -28.25
C LEU A 299 32.51 45.51 -28.90
N GLU A 300 33.07 45.53 -30.11
CA GLU A 300 33.28 46.76 -30.88
C GLU A 300 31.96 47.44 -31.24
N CYS A 301 30.95 46.67 -31.68
CA CYS A 301 29.62 47.19 -31.97
C CYS A 301 28.95 47.77 -30.71
N LEU A 302 29.10 47.09 -29.57
CA LEU A 302 28.62 47.58 -28.28
C LEU A 302 29.33 48.88 -27.86
N ALA A 303 30.67 48.92 -27.93
CA ALA A 303 31.43 50.12 -27.58
C ALA A 303 31.05 51.31 -28.47
N ALA A 304 30.86 51.09 -29.77
CA ALA A 304 30.37 52.12 -30.69
C ALA A 304 28.98 52.64 -30.30
N ALA A 305 28.07 51.77 -29.86
CA ALA A 305 26.73 52.16 -29.42
C ALA A 305 26.74 53.03 -28.14
N HIS A 306 27.69 52.81 -27.23
CA HIS A 306 27.83 53.58 -25.98
C HIS A 306 28.83 54.75 -26.05
N GLN A 307 29.58 54.86 -27.16
CA GLN A 307 30.63 55.87 -27.37
C GLN A 307 30.15 57.30 -27.07
N HIS A 308 29.00 57.69 -27.65
CA HIS A 308 28.49 59.05 -27.50
C HIS A 308 28.10 59.39 -26.05
N GLN A 309 27.49 58.43 -25.36
CA GLN A 309 27.08 58.61 -23.96
C GLN A 309 28.30 58.67 -23.03
N ALA A 310 29.32 57.86 -23.29
CA ALA A 310 30.58 57.89 -22.55
C ALA A 310 31.34 59.23 -22.75
N GLU A 311 31.38 59.75 -23.99
CA GLU A 311 31.98 61.05 -24.30
C GLU A 311 31.30 62.21 -23.57
N GLN A 312 29.96 62.21 -23.49
CA GLN A 312 29.21 63.20 -22.72
C GLN A 312 29.56 63.18 -21.22
N GLN A 313 30.01 62.04 -20.70
CA GLN A 313 30.43 61.87 -19.31
C GLN A 313 31.96 61.94 -19.12
N ASN A 314 32.73 62.25 -20.18
CA ASN A 314 34.21 62.22 -20.19
C ASN A 314 34.82 60.86 -19.80
N ILE A 315 34.15 59.77 -20.14
CA ILE A 315 34.61 58.39 -19.91
C ILE A 315 35.23 57.84 -21.19
N VAL A 316 36.39 57.18 -21.07
CA VAL A 316 37.07 56.53 -22.20
C VAL A 316 36.70 55.04 -22.22
N LEU A 317 35.94 54.61 -23.22
CA LEU A 317 35.66 53.20 -23.50
C LEU A 317 36.79 52.60 -24.33
N GLN A 318 37.38 51.49 -23.86
CA GLN A 318 38.37 50.72 -24.60
C GLN A 318 37.93 49.26 -24.68
N VAL A 319 37.91 48.72 -25.90
CA VAL A 319 37.70 47.29 -26.14
C VAL A 319 39.07 46.62 -26.21
N GLN A 320 39.32 45.65 -25.34
CA GLN A 320 40.53 44.82 -25.36
C GLN A 320 40.12 43.35 -25.49
N THR A 321 40.60 42.71 -26.55
CA THR A 321 40.36 41.29 -26.83
C THR A 321 41.67 40.60 -27.19
N GLU A 322 41.83 39.32 -26.82
CA GLU A 322 42.97 38.53 -27.29
C GLU A 322 42.88 38.31 -28.83
N PRO A 323 44.02 38.27 -29.54
CA PRO A 323 44.04 37.90 -30.96
C PRO A 323 43.54 36.46 -31.14
N ASP A 324 42.81 36.19 -32.24
CA ASP A 324 42.31 34.86 -32.64
C ASP A 324 41.30 34.18 -31.68
N LEU A 325 40.43 34.96 -31.03
CA LEU A 325 39.32 34.39 -30.28
C LEU A 325 38.37 33.58 -31.20
N PRO A 326 38.01 32.33 -30.83
CA PRO A 326 37.09 31.53 -31.62
C PRO A 326 35.68 32.15 -31.63
N ALA A 327 34.95 31.96 -32.73
CA ALA A 327 33.56 32.37 -32.81
C ALA A 327 32.72 31.64 -31.75
N ILE A 328 31.87 32.39 -31.05
CA ILE A 328 31.00 31.87 -29.99
C ILE A 328 29.58 31.68 -30.51
N ASN A 329 28.92 30.59 -30.10
CA ASN A 329 27.56 30.28 -30.51
C ASN A 329 26.54 30.92 -29.56
N VAL A 330 26.07 32.12 -29.89
CA VAL A 330 25.23 32.95 -29.03
C VAL A 330 24.09 33.59 -29.83
N ASP A 331 23.05 34.05 -29.12
CA ASP A 331 22.09 34.97 -29.70
C ASP A 331 22.68 36.41 -29.64
N PRO A 332 22.98 37.06 -30.77
CA PRO A 332 23.68 38.34 -30.79
C PRO A 332 22.84 39.47 -30.19
N GLU A 333 21.53 39.48 -30.41
CA GLU A 333 20.65 40.52 -29.88
C GLU A 333 20.57 40.41 -28.36
N ARG A 334 20.37 39.20 -27.85
CA ARG A 334 20.31 38.95 -26.40
C ARG A 334 21.66 39.17 -25.72
N MET A 335 22.76 38.79 -26.37
CA MET A 335 24.10 39.04 -25.84
C MET A 335 24.44 40.54 -25.83
N ALA A 336 24.08 41.27 -26.88
CA ALA A 336 24.23 42.73 -26.91
C ALA A 336 23.40 43.40 -25.81
N GLN A 337 22.17 42.95 -25.57
CA GLN A 337 21.33 43.44 -24.47
C GLN A 337 21.97 43.17 -23.10
N ALA A 338 22.45 41.94 -22.86
CA ALA A 338 23.10 41.57 -21.61
C ALA A 338 24.38 42.38 -21.35
N LEU A 339 25.23 42.53 -22.38
CA LEU A 339 26.45 43.31 -22.28
C LEU A 339 26.17 44.82 -22.16
N GLY A 340 25.16 45.32 -22.86
CA GLY A 340 24.71 46.72 -22.75
C GLY A 340 24.23 47.08 -21.34
N ASN A 341 23.54 46.16 -20.66
CA ASN A 341 23.15 46.33 -19.26
C ASN A 341 24.34 46.31 -18.27
N LEU A 342 25.49 45.76 -18.66
CA LEU A 342 26.70 45.74 -17.82
C LEU A 342 27.59 46.97 -18.04
N VAL A 343 27.56 47.53 -19.26
CA VAL A 343 28.39 48.67 -19.66
C VAL A 343 27.69 50.01 -19.45
N GLY A 344 26.37 50.06 -19.67
CA GLY A 344 25.53 51.25 -19.49
C GLY A 344 25.18 51.54 -18.04
#